data_AF-A0A8K0ID15-F1
#
_entry.id   AF-A0A8K0ID15-F1
#
_cell.length_a   1.000
_cell.length_b   1.000
_cell.length_c   1.000
_cell.angle_alpha   90.00
_cell.angle_beta   90.00
_cell.angle_gamma   90.00
#
_symmetry.space_group_name_H-M   'P 1'
#
loop_
_entity.id
_entity.type
_entity.pdbx_description
1 polymer ?
#
loop_
_entity_poly.entity_id
_entity_poly.type
_entity_poly.pdbx_seq_one_letter_code
_entity_poly.pdbx_strand_id
1 'polypeptide(L)'
;MAMLVEELIQSIELLLKAKKKQQSFVDPDLDPVLLVPGIGGSILNAVDESGRAERVWVRILGADYEFRTKLWSRFDPSTGKTVSLDEKTRIVVPEDRYGLSAIDVLDPDMIIGQDGVSYYHVMIEEMITWGFQEGETLFGFGYDFRQSNRGLYVLG
;
A
#
# COMPACT_ATOMS: atom_id res chain seq x y z
N MET A 1 21.29 24.31 -25.95
CA MET A 1 20.75 23.07 -25.36
C MET A 1 20.71 23.11 -23.83
N ALA A 2 21.71 23.68 -23.13
CA ALA A 2 21.67 23.82 -21.66
C ALA A 2 20.50 24.70 -21.14
N MET A 3 20.24 25.85 -21.78
CA MET A 3 19.12 26.75 -21.37
C MET A 3 17.75 26.09 -21.40
N LEU A 4 17.48 25.20 -22.36
CA LEU A 4 16.18 24.52 -22.48
C LEU A 4 15.95 23.49 -21.37
N VAL A 5 17.02 22.92 -20.82
CA VAL A 5 16.95 21.97 -19.70
C VAL A 5 16.72 22.72 -18.39
N GLU A 6 17.38 23.87 -18.19
CA GLU A 6 17.20 24.72 -17.01
C GLU A 6 15.79 25.29 -16.93
N GLU A 7 15.24 25.79 -18.04
CA GLU A 7 13.84 26.26 -18.12
C GLU A 7 12.83 25.14 -17.83
N LEU A 8 13.09 23.92 -18.32
CA LEU A 8 12.26 22.75 -18.04
C LEU A 8 12.28 22.37 -16.56
N ILE A 9 13.46 22.34 -15.93
CA ILE A 9 13.62 22.07 -14.50
C ILE A 9 12.89 23.13 -13.67
N GLN A 10 13.06 24.41 -14.00
CA GLN A 10 12.43 25.51 -13.29
C GLN A 10 10.90 25.49 -13.41
N SER A 11 10.39 25.09 -14.59
CA SER A 11 8.95 24.89 -14.82
C SER A 11 8.39 23.73 -13.99
N ILE A 12 9.12 22.60 -13.91
CA ILE A 12 8.75 21.46 -13.07
C ILE A 12 8.76 21.86 -11.59
N GLU A 13 9.77 22.60 -11.13
CA GLU A 13 9.83 23.10 -9.76
C GLU A 13 8.67 24.04 -9.41
N LEU A 14 8.31 24.95 -10.32
CA LEU A 14 7.17 25.85 -10.14
C LEU A 14 5.86 25.08 -10.07
N LEU A 15 5.69 24.04 -10.90
CA LEU A 15 4.51 23.18 -10.91
C LEU A 15 4.43 22.33 -9.64
N LEU A 16 5.55 21.80 -9.17
CA LEU A 16 5.67 21.11 -7.88
C LEU A 16 5.38 22.04 -6.69
N LYS A 17 5.85 23.30 -6.74
CA LYS A 17 5.55 24.31 -5.72
C LYS A 17 4.09 24.72 -5.74
N ALA A 18 3.47 24.86 -6.91
CA ALA A 18 2.05 25.16 -7.05
C ALA A 18 1.18 24.02 -6.49
N LYS A 19 1.52 22.76 -6.80
CA LYS A 19 0.88 21.57 -6.20
C LYS A 19 1.08 21.51 -4.68
N LYS A 20 2.27 21.85 -4.17
CA LYS A 20 2.54 21.92 -2.72
C LYS A 20 1.82 23.07 -2.00
N LYS A 21 1.46 24.15 -2.69
CA LYS A 21 0.88 25.36 -2.09
C LYS A 21 -0.65 25.32 -2.03
N GLN A 22 -1.29 24.37 -2.69
CA GLN A 22 -2.67 24.04 -2.42
C GLN A 22 -2.70 23.31 -1.08
N GLN A 23 -2.61 24.09 0.00
CA GLN A 23 -2.78 23.60 1.36
C GLN A 23 -4.17 22.97 1.40
N SER A 24 -4.23 21.65 1.56
CA SER A 24 -5.49 20.92 1.64
C SER A 24 -6.32 21.59 2.73
N PHE A 25 -7.59 21.85 2.44
CA PHE A 25 -8.54 22.22 3.48
C PHE A 25 -8.41 21.17 4.60
N VAL A 26 -8.38 21.62 5.85
CA VAL A 26 -8.29 20.75 7.02
C VAL A 26 -9.47 21.11 7.91
N ASP A 27 -10.28 20.10 8.23
CA ASP A 27 -11.37 20.24 9.18
C ASP A 27 -10.94 19.59 10.51
N PRO A 28 -10.69 20.39 11.56
CA PRO A 28 -10.25 19.87 12.85
C PRO A 28 -11.36 19.14 13.63
N ASP A 29 -12.62 19.23 13.20
CA ASP A 29 -13.78 18.65 13.89
C ASP A 29 -14.11 17.22 13.39
N LEU A 30 -13.36 16.68 12.43
CA LEU A 30 -13.55 15.33 11.90
C LEU A 30 -13.03 14.24 12.85
N ASP A 31 -13.85 13.22 13.09
CA ASP A 31 -13.44 12.01 13.79
C ASP A 31 -12.42 11.20 12.96
N PRO A 32 -11.34 10.66 13.57
CA PRO A 32 -10.37 9.84 12.84
C PRO A 32 -10.98 8.59 12.21
N VAL A 33 -10.56 8.29 10.98
CA VAL A 33 -10.99 7.13 10.19
C VAL A 33 -9.82 6.21 9.89
N LEU A 34 -10.04 4.91 10.12
CA LEU A 34 -9.13 3.84 9.72
C LEU A 34 -9.78 3.03 8.58
N LEU A 35 -9.20 3.10 7.39
CA LEU A 35 -9.65 2.34 6.24
C LEU A 35 -9.10 0.91 6.29
N VAL A 36 -10.00 -0.08 6.34
CA VAL A 36 -9.65 -1.51 6.38
C VAL A 36 -10.19 -2.19 5.11
N PRO A 37 -9.34 -2.81 4.28
CA PRO A 37 -9.73 -3.42 3.01
C PRO A 37 -10.47 -4.75 3.16
N GLY A 38 -11.14 -5.18 2.09
CA GLY A 38 -11.58 -6.56 1.94
C GLY A 38 -10.43 -7.54 1.65
N ILE A 39 -10.76 -8.82 1.49
CA ILE A 39 -9.80 -9.85 1.08
C ILE A 39 -9.17 -9.49 -0.27
N GLY A 40 -7.83 -9.56 -0.36
CA GLY A 40 -7.09 -9.19 -1.57
C GLY A 40 -6.89 -7.68 -1.76
N GLY A 41 -7.46 -6.83 -0.91
CA GLY A 41 -7.36 -5.37 -1.03
C GLY A 41 -6.15 -4.74 -0.34
N SER A 42 -5.12 -5.53 0.00
CA SER A 42 -3.85 -5.05 0.58
C SER A 42 -2.69 -5.46 -0.29
N ILE A 43 -1.72 -4.58 -0.50
CA ILE A 43 -0.42 -4.95 -1.07
C ILE A 43 0.31 -5.90 -0.11
N LEU A 44 0.91 -6.97 -0.64
CA LEU A 44 1.79 -7.88 0.07
C LEU A 44 3.17 -7.89 -0.60
N ASN A 45 4.20 -7.78 0.22
CA ASN A 45 5.59 -7.94 -0.18
C ASN A 45 6.17 -9.21 0.43
N ALA A 46 6.97 -9.95 -0.35
CA ALA A 46 7.86 -10.96 0.20
C ALA A 46 9.19 -10.30 0.56
N VAL A 47 9.68 -10.58 1.77
CA VAL A 47 10.96 -10.08 2.27
C VAL A 47 11.86 -11.28 2.51
N ASP A 48 13.03 -11.28 1.87
CA ASP A 48 14.05 -12.31 2.04
C ASP A 48 14.93 -12.06 3.29
N GLU A 49 15.82 -13.00 3.59
CA GLU A 49 16.76 -12.92 4.73
C GLU A 49 17.68 -11.68 4.69
N SER A 50 17.91 -11.11 3.50
CA SER A 50 18.70 -9.89 3.34
C SER A 50 17.90 -8.61 3.61
N GLY A 51 16.59 -8.73 3.85
CA GLY A 51 15.68 -7.61 4.05
C GLY A 51 15.17 -7.00 2.74
N ARG A 52 15.49 -7.59 1.58
CA ARG A 52 15.01 -7.09 0.30
C ARG A 52 13.54 -7.44 0.14
N ALA A 53 12.71 -6.41 -0.02
CA ALA A 53 11.29 -6.53 -0.24
C ALA A 53 10.95 -6.53 -1.74
N GLU A 54 10.04 -7.41 -2.13
CA GLU A 54 9.49 -7.46 -3.47
C GLU A 54 7.97 -7.59 -3.42
N ARG A 55 7.24 -6.76 -4.19
CA ARG A 55 5.78 -6.85 -4.27
C ARG A 55 5.37 -8.17 -4.90
N VAL A 56 4.63 -8.97 -4.16
CA VAL A 56 4.08 -10.26 -4.60
C VAL A 56 2.57 -10.23 -4.72
N TRP A 57 1.89 -9.16 -4.31
CA TRP A 57 0.47 -8.92 -4.55
C TRP A 57 0.15 -7.42 -4.34
N VAL A 58 -0.71 -6.75 -5.10
CA VAL A 58 -1.15 -7.16 -6.44
C VAL A 58 -0.02 -6.85 -7.43
N ARG A 59 0.10 -7.69 -8.45
CA ARG A 59 1.06 -7.53 -9.53
C ARG A 59 0.41 -8.06 -10.80
N ILE A 60 0.46 -7.30 -11.90
CA ILE A 60 -0.01 -7.75 -13.21
C ILE A 60 1.11 -8.46 -13.97
N LEU A 61 2.33 -7.91 -13.94
CA LEU A 61 3.48 -8.46 -14.68
C LEU A 61 4.24 -9.49 -13.85
N GLY A 62 4.28 -10.75 -14.31
CA GLY A 62 4.99 -11.83 -13.61
C GLY A 62 4.23 -12.42 -12.41
N ALA A 63 2.95 -12.09 -12.28
CA ALA A 63 2.09 -12.49 -11.16
C ALA A 63 2.14 -13.99 -10.86
N ASP A 64 1.95 -14.84 -11.88
CA ASP A 64 1.88 -16.30 -11.69
C ASP A 64 3.17 -16.89 -11.11
N TYR A 65 4.32 -16.44 -11.59
CA TYR A 65 5.62 -16.90 -11.08
C TYR A 65 5.86 -16.45 -9.65
N GLU A 66 5.67 -15.15 -9.37
CA GLU A 66 5.90 -14.58 -8.04
C GLU A 66 4.93 -15.14 -7.00
N PHE A 67 3.65 -15.34 -7.38
CA PHE A 67 2.65 -15.89 -6.46
C PHE A 67 2.98 -17.34 -6.10
N ARG A 68 3.31 -18.18 -7.09
CA ARG A 68 3.59 -19.60 -6.86
C ARG A 68 4.86 -19.81 -6.05
N THR A 69 5.87 -18.97 -6.28
CA THR A 69 7.19 -19.13 -5.64
C THR A 69 7.25 -18.49 -4.25
N LYS A 70 6.52 -17.39 -4.01
CA LYS A 70 6.67 -16.62 -2.76
C LYS A 70 5.39 -16.44 -1.95
N LEU A 71 4.20 -16.47 -2.55
CA LEU A 71 2.95 -16.19 -1.84
C LEU A 71 2.17 -17.45 -1.44
N TRP A 72 2.39 -18.58 -2.12
CA TRP A 72 1.83 -19.86 -1.71
C TRP A 72 2.27 -20.22 -0.29
N SER A 73 1.33 -20.76 0.47
CA SER A 73 1.48 -20.99 1.90
C SER A 73 0.70 -22.22 2.31
N ARG A 74 1.13 -22.84 3.41
CA ARG A 74 0.43 -23.95 4.04
C ARG A 74 -0.21 -23.47 5.33
N PHE A 75 -1.38 -24.01 5.65
CA PHE A 75 -1.97 -23.82 6.96
C PHE A 75 -1.29 -24.75 7.96
N ASP A 76 -0.83 -24.20 9.08
CA ASP A 76 -0.33 -24.96 10.22
C ASP A 76 -1.45 -25.11 11.26
N PRO A 77 -2.06 -26.30 11.41
CA PRO A 77 -3.15 -26.51 12.34
C PRO A 77 -2.72 -26.44 13.82
N SER A 78 -1.42 -26.60 14.12
CA SER A 78 -0.92 -26.53 15.49
C SER A 78 -0.86 -25.09 16.02
N THR A 79 -0.56 -24.13 15.13
CA THR A 79 -0.47 -22.70 15.45
C THR A 79 -1.67 -21.89 14.98
N GLY A 80 -2.49 -22.45 14.07
CA GLY A 80 -3.61 -21.76 13.43
C GLY A 80 -3.17 -20.68 12.42
N LYS A 81 -1.89 -20.68 12.02
CA LYS A 81 -1.31 -19.66 11.14
C LYS A 81 -1.14 -20.18 9.71
N THR A 82 -1.19 -19.25 8.76
CA THR A 82 -0.76 -19.50 7.39
C THR A 82 0.74 -19.21 7.31
N VAL A 83 1.54 -20.21 6.96
CA VAL A 83 3.01 -20.09 6.90
C VAL A 83 3.51 -20.22 5.45
N SER A 84 4.48 -19.39 5.08
CA SER A 84 5.14 -19.44 3.78
C SER A 84 5.70 -20.84 3.50
N LEU A 85 5.71 -21.25 2.23
CA LEU A 85 6.37 -22.50 1.82
C LEU A 85 7.90 -22.39 1.86
N ASP A 86 8.43 -21.21 1.57
CA ASP A 86 9.85 -20.89 1.73
C ASP A 86 10.09 -20.25 3.10
N GLU A 87 10.81 -20.95 3.98
CA GLU A 87 11.15 -20.50 5.33
C GLU A 87 12.06 -19.27 5.36
N LYS A 88 12.74 -18.96 4.25
CA LYS A 88 13.63 -17.80 4.11
C LYS A 88 12.91 -16.52 3.73
N THR A 89 11.60 -16.61 3.48
CA THR A 89 10.79 -15.46 3.09
C THR A 89 9.64 -15.27 4.05
N ARG A 90 9.41 -14.00 4.41
CA ARG A 90 8.24 -13.59 5.19
C ARG A 90 7.41 -12.64 4.36
N ILE A 91 6.09 -12.71 4.55
CA ILE A 91 5.18 -11.77 3.93
C ILE A 91 4.94 -10.60 4.86
N VAL A 92 4.99 -9.40 4.30
CA VAL A 92 4.77 -8.14 5.01
C VAL A 92 3.79 -7.28 4.22
N VAL A 93 3.07 -6.43 4.94
CA VAL A 93 2.24 -5.38 4.36
C VAL A 93 3.03 -4.07 4.46
N PRO A 94 3.05 -3.22 3.42
CA PRO A 94 3.61 -1.88 3.54
C PRO A 94 2.88 -1.04 4.60
N GLU A 95 3.64 -0.32 5.42
CA GLU A 95 3.08 0.57 6.46
C GLU A 95 3.34 2.05 6.15
N ASP A 96 3.98 2.35 5.02
CA ASP A 96 4.24 3.72 4.58
C ASP A 96 2.93 4.48 4.31
N ARG A 97 3.02 5.81 4.35
CA ARG A 97 1.86 6.70 4.28
C ARG A 97 0.77 6.30 5.28
N TYR A 98 1.19 5.94 6.49
CA TYR A 98 0.30 5.54 7.59
C TYR A 98 -0.64 4.38 7.21
N GLY A 99 -0.10 3.42 6.46
CA GLY A 99 -0.81 2.24 5.95
C GLY A 99 -1.74 2.49 4.76
N LEU A 100 -1.88 3.74 4.29
CA LEU A 100 -2.71 4.06 3.11
C LEU A 100 -2.09 3.49 1.83
N SER A 101 -0.76 3.49 1.70
CA SER A 101 -0.08 2.95 0.51
C SER A 101 -0.42 1.49 0.25
N ALA A 102 -0.66 0.70 1.30
CA ALA A 102 -1.01 -0.70 1.14
C ALA A 102 -2.38 -0.92 0.49
N ILE A 103 -3.26 0.08 0.48
CA ILE A 103 -4.68 -0.08 0.12
C ILE A 103 -5.12 0.91 -0.98
N ASP A 104 -4.29 1.90 -1.31
CA ASP A 104 -4.55 2.96 -2.28
C ASP A 104 -4.64 2.43 -3.73
N VAL A 105 -3.48 2.16 -4.35
CA VAL A 105 -3.35 1.59 -5.70
C VAL A 105 -2.59 0.27 -5.56
N LEU A 106 -3.23 -0.85 -5.90
CA LEU A 106 -2.73 -2.18 -5.56
C LEU A 106 -1.55 -2.64 -6.43
N ASP A 107 -1.38 -2.06 -7.63
CA ASP A 107 -0.21 -2.24 -8.48
C ASP A 107 0.32 -0.86 -8.98
N PRO A 108 1.07 -0.13 -8.15
CA PRO A 108 1.53 1.22 -8.48
C PRO A 108 2.56 1.27 -9.61
N ASP A 109 3.18 0.14 -9.98
CA ASP A 109 4.13 0.09 -11.10
C ASP A 109 3.41 0.06 -12.46
N MET A 110 2.08 -0.10 -12.47
CA MET A 110 1.27 -0.11 -13.68
C MET A 110 1.01 1.33 -14.17
N ILE A 111 1.87 1.80 -15.10
CA ILE A 111 1.80 3.16 -15.64
C ILE A 111 0.60 3.35 -16.60
N ILE A 112 0.23 2.32 -17.36
CA ILE A 112 -0.89 2.37 -18.31
C ILE A 112 -2.06 1.58 -17.72
N GLY A 113 -3.21 2.24 -17.57
CA GLY A 113 -4.42 1.62 -17.02
C GLY A 113 -4.43 1.53 -15.49
N GLN A 114 -3.65 2.37 -14.80
CA GLN A 114 -3.56 2.41 -13.34
C GLN A 114 -4.93 2.46 -12.64
N ASP A 115 -5.91 3.14 -13.24
CA ASP A 115 -7.30 3.19 -12.76
C ASP A 115 -7.91 1.79 -12.53
N GLY A 116 -7.48 0.77 -13.30
CA GLY A 116 -7.94 -0.61 -13.15
C GLY A 116 -7.36 -1.35 -11.94
N VAL A 117 -6.35 -0.78 -11.28
CA VAL A 117 -5.72 -1.31 -10.05
C VAL A 117 -5.80 -0.32 -8.88
N SER A 118 -6.40 0.84 -9.08
CA SER A 118 -6.83 1.76 -8.03
C SER A 118 -7.94 1.12 -7.20
N TYR A 119 -7.74 1.04 -5.88
CA TYR A 119 -8.69 0.43 -4.96
C TYR A 119 -9.33 1.46 -4.04
N TYR A 120 -8.61 1.98 -3.05
CA TYR A 120 -9.11 3.10 -2.22
C TYR A 120 -8.74 4.47 -2.75
N HIS A 121 -7.98 4.58 -3.84
CA HIS A 121 -7.48 5.84 -4.35
C HIS A 121 -8.50 6.99 -4.38
N VAL A 122 -9.62 6.78 -5.08
CA VAL A 122 -10.66 7.80 -5.21
C VAL A 122 -11.29 8.15 -3.87
N MET A 123 -11.45 7.17 -2.97
CA MET A 123 -11.98 7.42 -1.63
C MET A 123 -11.00 8.25 -0.79
N ILE A 124 -9.71 7.93 -0.84
CA ILE A 124 -8.67 8.66 -0.11
C ILE A 124 -8.59 10.10 -0.62
N GLU A 125 -8.55 10.31 -1.94
CA GLU A 125 -8.53 11.65 -2.54
C GLU A 125 -9.77 12.45 -2.12
N GLU A 126 -10.96 11.85 -2.17
CA GLU A 126 -12.20 12.54 -1.80
C GLU A 126 -12.26 12.84 -0.29
N MET A 127 -11.78 11.95 0.58
CA MET A 127 -11.69 12.25 2.01
C MET A 127 -10.74 13.42 2.29
N ILE A 128 -9.61 13.51 1.57
CA ILE A 128 -8.69 14.65 1.68
C ILE A 128 -9.38 15.95 1.23
N THR A 129 -10.24 15.92 0.20
CA THR A 129 -11.00 17.12 -0.20
C THR A 129 -12.02 17.55 0.86
N TRP A 130 -12.54 16.61 1.65
CA TRP A 130 -13.45 16.88 2.77
C TRP A 130 -12.78 17.41 4.03
N GLY A 131 -11.45 17.41 4.11
CA GLY A 131 -10.72 17.96 5.26
C GLY A 131 -9.93 16.96 6.09
N PHE A 132 -9.94 15.67 5.70
CA PHE A 132 -9.15 14.64 6.38
C PHE A 132 -7.65 14.81 6.12
N GLN A 133 -6.83 14.44 7.11
CA GLN A 133 -5.38 14.51 7.06
C GLN A 133 -4.75 13.14 7.28
N GLU A 134 -3.92 12.70 6.34
CA GLU A 134 -3.18 11.46 6.45
C GLU A 134 -2.26 11.46 7.68
N GLY A 135 -2.37 10.44 8.52
CA GLY A 135 -1.56 10.30 9.72
C GLY A 135 -2.08 11.07 10.94
N GLU A 136 -3.15 11.85 10.80
CA GLU A 136 -3.82 12.54 11.92
C GLU A 136 -5.28 12.10 12.06
N THR A 137 -6.07 12.22 10.98
CA THR A 137 -7.49 11.84 10.95
C THR A 137 -7.82 10.80 9.88
N LEU A 138 -6.87 10.45 9.00
CA LEU A 138 -7.03 9.41 8.00
C LEU A 138 -5.86 8.44 8.01
N PHE A 139 -6.19 7.16 8.14
CA PHE A 139 -5.23 6.07 8.26
C PHE A 139 -5.66 4.89 7.38
N GLY A 140 -4.70 4.10 6.93
CA GLY A 140 -4.93 2.84 6.25
C GLY A 140 -4.48 1.67 7.12
N PHE A 141 -5.13 0.52 6.95
CA PHE A 141 -4.75 -0.71 7.62
C PHE A 141 -4.80 -1.88 6.64
N GLY A 142 -3.75 -2.01 5.83
CA GLY A 142 -3.55 -3.24 5.08
C GLY A 142 -3.23 -4.41 6.03
N TYR A 143 -3.62 -5.63 5.67
CA TYR A 143 -3.32 -6.83 6.43
C TYR A 143 -2.99 -8.01 5.52
N ASP A 144 -2.26 -8.99 6.04
CA ASP A 144 -2.07 -10.27 5.35
C ASP A 144 -3.38 -11.04 5.38
N PHE A 145 -4.18 -10.84 4.34
CA PHE A 145 -5.52 -11.43 4.18
C PHE A 145 -5.53 -12.96 4.04
N ARG A 146 -4.35 -13.61 4.01
CA ARG A 146 -4.20 -15.06 4.06
C ARG A 146 -4.23 -15.60 5.50
N GLN A 147 -4.03 -14.74 6.49
CA GLN A 147 -4.07 -15.11 7.90
C GLN A 147 -5.52 -15.23 8.40
N SER A 148 -5.74 -16.15 9.34
CA SER A 148 -7.02 -16.27 10.02
C SER A 148 -7.05 -15.43 11.29
N ASN A 149 -8.15 -14.71 11.52
CA ASN A 149 -8.41 -14.02 12.79
C ASN A 149 -8.70 -14.98 13.96
N ARG A 150 -8.77 -16.30 13.72
CA ARG A 150 -9.08 -17.32 14.74
C ARG A 150 -7.86 -17.70 15.59
N GLY A 151 -6.64 -17.32 15.19
CA GLY A 151 -5.39 -17.64 15.88
C GLY A 151 -5.08 -16.78 17.13
N LEU A 152 -6.08 -16.11 17.70
CA LEU A 152 -5.98 -15.26 18.91
C LEU A 152 -5.72 -16.08 20.19
N TYR A 153 -4.61 -16.80 20.24
CA TYR A 153 -4.06 -17.36 21.48
C TYR A 153 -2.60 -16.94 21.68
N VAL A 154 -2.16 -15.78 21.19
CA VAL A 154 -0.92 -15.14 21.69
C VAL A 154 -1.00 -13.61 21.50
N LEU A 155 -1.93 -12.95 22.19
CA LEU A 155 -1.81 -11.51 22.50
C LEU A 155 -2.25 -11.32 23.95
N GLY A 156 -1.24 -11.33 24.83
CA GLY A 156 -1.26 -11.07 26.27
C GLY A 156 0.18 -11.01 26.72
#